data_AF-A0A4Q2ZDE5-F1
#
_entry.id   AF-A0A4Q2ZDE5-F1
#
_cell.length_a   1.000
_cell.length_b   1.000
_cell.length_c   1.000
_cell.angle_alpha   90.00
_cell.angle_beta   90.00
_cell.angle_gamma   90.00
#
_symmetry.space_group_name_H-M   'P 1'
#
loop_
_entity.id
_entity.type
_entity.pdbx_description
1 polymer ?
#
loop_
_entity_poly.entity_id
_entity_poly.type
_entity_poly.pdbx_seq_one_letter_code
_entity_poly.pdbx_strand_id
1 'polypeptide(L)' 'LFYMQQRGLSEGQAMSLAVNGFINDLVREFPMEYSVELKRLIDLEMEGSVG' A
#
# COMPACT_ATOMS: atom_id res chain seq x y z
N LEU A 1 -1.49 -5.12 -11.87
CA LEU A 1 -1.18 -6.43 -11.23
C LEU A 1 -0.50 -7.39 -12.20
N PHE A 2 -1.11 -7.77 -13.32
CA PHE A 2 -0.57 -8.76 -14.27
C PHE A 2 0.88 -8.47 -14.75
N TYR A 3 1.18 -7.21 -15.10
CA TYR A 3 2.54 -6.80 -15.52
C TYR A 3 3.60 -6.94 -14.41
N MET A 4 3.21 -6.69 -13.16
CA MET A 4 4.07 -6.83 -11.98
C MET A 4 4.27 -8.31 -11.63
N GLN A 5 3.21 -9.12 -11.73
CA GLN A 5 3.27 -10.57 -11.55
C GLN A 5 4.14 -11.25 -12.61
N GLN A 6 4.05 -10.81 -13.87
CA GLN A 6 4.94 -11.29 -14.94
C GLN A 6 6.42 -10.92 -14.71
N ARG A 7 6.70 -9.95 -13.83
CA ARG A 7 8.07 -9.62 -13.37
C ARG A 7 8.50 -10.40 -12.12
N GLY A 8 7.69 -11.38 -11.69
CA GLY A 8 8.01 -12.24 -10.55
C GLY A 8 7.54 -11.71 -9.19
N LEU A 9 6.74 -10.64 -9.15
CA LEU A 9 6.12 -10.19 -7.90
C LEU A 9 4.94 -11.10 -7.55
N SER A 10 4.84 -11.52 -6.29
CA SER A 10 3.62 -12.16 -5.81
C SER A 10 2.44 -11.20 -5.93
N GLU A 11 1.21 -11.73 -5.94
CA GLU A 11 0.01 -10.89 -5.98
C GLU A 11 -0.02 -9.86 -4.85
N GLY A 12 0.27 -10.30 -3.62
CA GLY A 12 0.37 -9.40 -2.47
C GLY A 12 1.46 -8.33 -2.62
N GLN A 13 2.63 -8.69 -3.16
CA GLN A 13 3.70 -7.72 -3.44
C GLN A 13 3.29 -6.70 -4.52
N ALA A 14 2.66 -7.17 -5.59
CA ALA A 14 2.18 -6.30 -6.67
C ALA A 14 1.07 -5.36 -6.18
N MET A 15 0.16 -5.85 -5.33
CA MET A 15 -0.90 -5.06 -4.72
C MET A 15 -0.31 -3.99 -3.78
N SER A 16 0.56 -4.41 -2.87
CA SER A 16 1.23 -3.51 -1.93
C SER A 16 2.02 -2.42 -2.64
N LEU A 17 2.75 -2.75 -3.72
CA LEU A 17 3.50 -1.77 -4.51
C LEU A 17 2.57 -0.76 -5.21
N ALA A 18 1.44 -1.22 -5.75
CA ALA A 18 0.46 -0.35 -6.39
C ALA A 18 -0.21 0.62 -5.40
N VAL A 19 -0.62 0.11 -4.24
CA VAL A 19 -1.25 0.92 -3.17
C VAL A 19 -0.25 1.92 -2.60
N ASN A 20 0.95 1.45 -2.21
CA ASN A 20 2.00 2.31 -1.66
C ASN A 20 2.43 3.41 -2.65
N GLY A 21 2.52 3.11 -3.95
CA GLY A 21 2.84 4.10 -4.98
C GLY A 21 1.77 5.19 -5.10
N PHE A 22 0.49 4.85 -4.93
CA PHE A 22 -0.62 5.80 -5.01
C PHE A 22 -0.71 6.72 -3.78
N ILE A 23 -0.53 6.17 -2.58
CA ILE A 23 -0.66 6.95 -1.33
C ILE A 23 0.60 7.76 -0.98
N ASN A 24 1.72 7.56 -1.67
CA ASN A 24 2.99 8.17 -1.28
C ASN A 24 2.94 9.71 -1.26
N ASP A 25 2.28 10.31 -2.25
CA ASP A 25 2.11 11.76 -2.29
C ASP A 25 1.08 12.26 -1.27
N LEU A 26 0.06 11.45 -0.96
CA LEU A 26 -0.88 11.73 0.13
C LEU A 26 -0.15 11.77 1.49
N VAL A 27 0.72 10.79 1.76
CA VAL A 27 1.47 10.70 3.01
C VAL A 27 2.41 11.89 3.20
N ARG A 28 2.97 12.44 2.10
CA ARG A 28 3.84 13.62 2.13
C ARG A 28 3.11 14.91 2.48
N GLU A 29 1.84 15.01 2.13
CA GLU A 29 0.98 16.17 2.43
C GLU A 29 0.37 16.10 3.84
N PHE A 30 0.43 14.93 4.50
CA PHE A 30 -0.10 14.76 5.85
C PHE A 30 0.93 15.14 6.92
N PRO A 31 0.48 15.70 8.07
CA PRO A 31 1.37 16.02 9.17
C PRO A 31 2.11 14.76 9.65
N MET A 32 3.43 14.87 9.81
CA MET A 32 4.31 13.74 10.19
C MET A 32 3.86 13.04 11.48
N GLU A 33 3.21 13.77 12.39
CA GLU A 33 2.65 13.29 13.65
C GLU A 33 1.62 12.16 13.45
N TYR A 34 0.95 12.11 12.29
CA TYR A 34 -0.08 11.10 11.98
C TYR A 34 0.41 9.99 11.04
N SER A 35 1.65 10.07 10.55
CA SER A 35 2.20 9.12 9.56
C SER A 35 2.21 7.66 10.05
N VAL A 36 2.44 7.45 11.35
CA VAL A 36 2.47 6.13 11.99
C VAL A 36 1.07 5.53 12.14
N GLU A 37 0.06 6.35 12.45
CA GLU A 37 -1.35 5.93 12.55
C GLU A 37 -1.90 5.59 11.17
N LEU A 38 -1.58 6.41 10.16
CA LEU A 38 -2.03 6.21 8.79
C LEU A 38 -1.48 4.91 8.20
N LYS A 39 -0.18 4.65 8.40
CA LYS A 39 0.45 3.39 7.97
C LYS A 39 -0.24 2.18 8.59
N ARG A 40 -0.53 2.25 9.89
CA ARG A 40 -1.25 1.16 10.59
C ARG A 40 -2.67 0.94 10.06
N LEU A 41 -3.41 2.01 9.77
CA LEU A 41 -4.74 1.92 9.17
C LEU A 41 -4.71 1.26 7.79
N ILE A 42 -3.75 1.63 6.95
CA ILE A 42 -3.58 1.03 5.62
C ILE A 42 -3.27 -0.46 5.74
N ASP A 43 -2.32 -0.84 6.58
CA ASP A 43 -1.95 -2.24 6.79
C ASP A 43 -3.17 -3.08 7.24
N LEU A 44 -4.00 -2.53 8.13
CA LEU A 44 -5.23 -3.17 8.64
C LEU A 44 -6.30 -3.37 7.55
N GLU A 45 -6.53 -2.37 6.71
CA GLU A 45 -7.46 -2.46 5.57
C GLU A 45 -6.95 -3.44 4.50
N MET A 46 -5.63 -3.54 4.30
CA MET A 46 -5.04 -4.50 3.37
C MET A 46 -5.21 -5.95 3.83
N GLU A 47 -5.12 -6.23 5.15
CA GLU A 47 -5.43 -7.56 5.70
C GLU A 47 -6.91 -7.94 5.56
N GLY A 48 -7.82 -6.97 5.63
CA GLY A 48 -9.27 -7.17 5.47
C GLY A 48 -9.77 -7.24 4.01
N SER A 49 -8.98 -6.77 3.05
CA SER A 49 -9.36 -6.69 1.63
C SER A 49 -8.93 -7.91 0.79
N VAL A 50 -8.18 -8.86 1.36
CA VAL A 50 -7.85 -10.13 0.69
C VAL A 50 -8.89 -11.17 1.08
N GLY A 51 -10.01 -11.15 0.34
CA GLY A 51 -11.01 -12.22 0.29
C GLY A 51 -11.07 -12.82 -1.10
#